data_AF-A0A845QKB1-F1
#
_entry.id   AF-A0A845QKB1-F1
#
_cell.length_a   1.000
_cell.length_b   1.000
_cell.length_c   1.000
_cell.angle_alpha   90.00
_cell.angle_beta   90.00
_cell.angle_gamma   90.00
#
_symmetry.space_group_name_H-M   'P 1'
#
loop_
_entity.id
_entity.type
_entity.pdbx_description
1 polymer ?
#
loop_
_entity_poly.entity_id
_entity_poly.type
_entity_poly.pdbx_seq_one_letter_code
_entity_poly.pdbx_strand_id
1 'polypeptide(L)'
;MVRKNYILSEKSLEIIHQVMEERHLKSETAALEYILLQHNVRQSMEERFAQIIYERYAEVLESTRAAARQTEQVVQLTLDAVNTILIERGYTACYPADREPSPVIEESQRQWKRKLEREKQLRDDRRQKQGGVKK
;
A
#
# COMPACT_ATOMS: atom_id res chain seq x y z
N MET A 1 -7.45 38.03 -27.85
CA MET A 1 -8.54 37.08 -27.56
C MET A 1 -8.91 36.36 -28.85
N VAL A 2 -9.07 35.04 -28.82
CA VAL A 2 -9.44 34.23 -30.00
C VAL A 2 -10.91 33.84 -29.86
N ARG A 3 -11.76 34.15 -30.84
CA ARG A 3 -13.16 33.69 -30.85
C ARG A 3 -13.22 32.22 -31.24
N LYS A 4 -13.93 31.43 -30.44
CA LYS A 4 -14.12 29.99 -30.67
C LYS A 4 -15.60 29.66 -30.51
N ASN A 5 -16.13 28.85 -31.43
CA ASN A 5 -17.48 28.32 -31.36
C ASN A 5 -17.38 26.84 -31.01
N TYR A 6 -18.05 26.43 -29.95
CA TYR A 6 -18.09 25.04 -29.49
C TYR A 6 -19.52 24.54 -29.48
N ILE A 7 -19.70 23.26 -29.75
CA ILE A 7 -20.96 22.56 -29.52
C ILE A 7 -20.79 21.82 -28.20
N LEU A 8 -21.62 22.16 -27.22
CA LEU A 8 -21.59 21.59 -25.87
C LEU A 8 -22.88 20.84 -25.60
N SER A 9 -22.79 19.79 -24.79
CA SER A 9 -23.97 19.09 -24.28
C SER A 9 -24.69 19.95 -23.24
N GLU A 10 -25.99 19.75 -23.04
CA GLU A 10 -26.77 20.44 -21.99
C GLU A 10 -26.13 20.24 -20.61
N LYS A 11 -25.69 19.02 -20.29
CA LYS A 11 -24.97 18.73 -19.03
C LYS A 11 -23.69 19.55 -18.87
N SER A 12 -22.97 19.81 -19.95
CA SER A 12 -21.76 20.64 -19.91
C SER A 12 -22.09 22.11 -19.64
N LEU A 13 -23.21 22.61 -20.17
CA LEU A 13 -23.72 23.95 -19.88
C LEU A 13 -24.19 24.08 -18.42
N GLU A 14 -24.89 23.07 -17.89
CA GLU A 14 -25.29 23.03 -16.48
C GLU A 14 -24.07 23.13 -15.54
N ILE A 15 -22.99 22.39 -15.83
CA ILE A 15 -21.75 22.47 -15.05
C ILE A 15 -21.13 23.87 -15.12
N ILE A 16 -21.14 24.51 -16.30
CA ILE A 16 -20.61 25.87 -16.45
C ILE A 16 -21.44 26.87 -15.64
N HIS A 17 -22.77 26.80 -15.69
CA HIS A 17 -23.65 27.67 -14.92
C HIS A 17 -23.54 27.43 -13.41
N GLN A 18 -23.43 26.18 -12.97
CA GLN A 18 -23.19 25.86 -11.57
C GLN A 18 -21.87 26.49 -11.07
N VAL A 19 -20.79 26.38 -11.84
CA VAL A 19 -19.51 27.03 -11.50
C VAL A 19 -19.62 28.55 -11.52
N MET A 20 -20.43 29.13 -12.41
CA MET A 20 -20.70 30.57 -12.40
C MET A 20 -21.38 31.01 -11.10
N GLU A 21 -22.39 30.28 -10.63
CA GLU A 21 -23.09 30.59 -9.38
C GLU A 21 -22.19 30.40 -8.17
N GLU A 22 -21.51 29.26 -8.06
CA GLU A 22 -20.63 28.92 -6.94
C GLU A 22 -19.44 29.89 -6.78
N ARG A 23 -18.96 30.44 -7.89
CA ARG A 23 -17.80 31.36 -7.93
C ARG A 23 -18.17 32.81 -8.20
N HIS A 24 -19.47 33.12 -8.28
CA HIS A 24 -19.99 34.45 -8.59
C HIS A 24 -19.39 35.09 -9.85
N LEU A 25 -19.22 34.28 -10.91
CA LEU A 25 -18.65 34.72 -12.18
C LEU A 25 -19.73 35.30 -13.09
N LYS A 26 -19.41 36.41 -13.76
CA LYS A 26 -20.36 37.19 -14.58
C LYS A 26 -20.49 36.72 -16.03
N SER A 27 -19.67 35.76 -16.47
CA SER A 27 -19.72 35.24 -17.83
C SER A 27 -19.36 33.76 -17.89
N GLU A 28 -19.98 33.06 -18.84
CA GLU A 28 -19.70 31.66 -19.14
C GLU A 28 -18.25 31.47 -19.57
N THR A 29 -17.69 32.42 -20.33
CA THR A 29 -16.27 32.41 -20.72
C THR A 29 -15.34 32.43 -19.51
N ALA A 30 -15.64 33.24 -18.49
CA ALA A 30 -14.84 33.29 -17.27
C ALA A 30 -14.95 31.98 -16.47
N ALA A 31 -16.13 31.37 -16.42
CA ALA A 31 -16.30 30.06 -15.80
C ALA A 31 -15.57 28.95 -16.55
N LEU A 32 -15.61 28.96 -17.88
CA LEU A 32 -14.89 28.00 -18.71
C LEU A 32 -13.36 28.13 -18.52
N GLU A 33 -12.82 29.35 -18.55
CA GLU A 33 -11.39 29.59 -18.27
C GLU A 33 -11.01 29.16 -16.86
N TYR A 34 -11.87 29.40 -15.86
CA TYR A 34 -11.66 28.94 -14.49
C TYR A 34 -11.63 27.40 -14.40
N ILE A 35 -12.56 26.70 -15.06
CA ILE A 35 -12.61 25.24 -15.10
C ILE A 35 -11.33 24.68 -15.74
N LEU A 36 -10.87 25.26 -16.85
CA LEU A 36 -9.64 24.85 -17.52
C LEU A 36 -8.40 25.07 -16.64
N LEU A 37 -8.35 26.22 -15.94
CA LEU A 37 -7.28 26.51 -14.98
C LEU A 37 -7.29 25.50 -13.81
N GLN A 38 -8.46 25.21 -13.25
CA GLN A 38 -8.64 24.21 -12.20
C GLN A 38 -8.22 22.82 -12.65
N HIS A 39 -8.58 22.42 -13.87
CA HIS A 39 -8.21 21.12 -14.42
C HIS A 39 -6.69 20.99 -14.55
N ASN A 40 -6.01 22.02 -15.05
CA ASN A 40 -4.56 22.05 -15.16
C ASN A 40 -3.87 22.02 -13.78
N VAL A 41 -4.36 22.80 -12.82
CA VAL A 41 -3.86 22.79 -11.43
C VAL A 41 -4.06 21.42 -10.78
N ARG A 42 -5.22 20.79 -10.99
CA ARG A 42 -5.55 19.49 -10.42
C ARG A 42 -4.68 18.37 -10.98
N GLN A 43 -4.45 18.34 -12.30
CA GLN A 43 -3.49 17.42 -12.91
C GLN A 43 -2.07 17.60 -12.33
N SER A 44 -1.60 18.84 -12.19
CA SER A 44 -0.30 19.12 -11.59
C SER A 44 -0.19 18.73 -10.11
N MET A 45 -1.30 18.74 -9.38
CA MET A 45 -1.36 18.38 -7.97
C MET A 45 -1.42 16.86 -7.78
N GLU A 46 -2.16 16.14 -8.63
CA GLU A 46 -2.23 14.68 -8.66
C GLU A 46 -0.85 14.07 -8.98
N GLU A 47 -0.14 14.62 -9.97
CA GLU A 47 1.24 14.22 -10.30
C GLU A 47 2.20 14.46 -9.14
N ARG A 48 2.12 15.63 -8.48
CA ARG A 48 2.91 15.93 -7.29
C ARG A 48 2.60 15.00 -6.12
N PHE A 49 1.32 14.67 -5.91
CA PHE A 49 0.93 13.72 -4.87
C PHE A 49 1.48 12.31 -5.16
N ALA A 50 1.37 11.85 -6.40
CA ALA A 50 1.93 10.57 -6.82
C ALA A 50 3.45 10.53 -6.60
N GLN A 51 4.15 11.62 -6.93
CA GLN A 51 5.59 11.74 -6.73
C GLN A 51 5.98 11.69 -5.24
N ILE A 52 5.28 12.44 -4.38
CA ILE A 52 5.53 12.46 -2.92
C ILE A 52 5.27 11.08 -2.30
N ILE A 53 4.20 10.40 -2.72
CA ILE A 53 3.91 9.04 -2.28
C ILE A 53 5.03 8.10 -2.75
N TYR A 54 5.42 8.17 -4.02
CA TYR A 54 6.49 7.35 -4.55
C TYR A 54 7.80 7.58 -3.78
N GLU A 55 8.24 8.82 -3.60
CA GLU A 55 9.46 9.14 -2.85
C GLU A 55 9.41 8.65 -1.40
N ARG A 56 8.26 8.81 -0.73
CA ARG A 56 8.10 8.41 0.67
C ARG A 56 8.10 6.89 0.87
N TYR A 57 7.64 6.13 -0.12
CA TYR A 57 7.48 4.68 -0.02
C TYR A 57 8.48 3.89 -0.87
N ALA A 58 9.20 4.50 -1.82
CA ALA A 58 10.12 3.80 -2.72
C ALA A 58 11.24 3.10 -1.95
N GLU A 59 11.85 3.78 -0.98
CA GLU A 59 12.91 3.20 -0.16
C GLU A 59 12.38 2.02 0.70
N VAL A 60 11.18 2.16 1.25
CA VAL A 60 10.52 1.10 2.03
C VAL A 60 10.17 -0.10 1.14
N LEU A 61 9.67 0.15 -0.07
CA LEU A 61 9.35 -0.89 -1.05
C LEU A 61 10.60 -1.63 -1.51
N GLU A 62 11.67 -0.91 -1.84
CA GLU A 62 12.93 -1.53 -2.27
C GLU A 62 13.60 -2.30 -1.13
N SER A 63 13.63 -1.76 0.08
CA SER A 63 14.18 -2.49 1.25
C SER A 63 13.35 -3.73 1.58
N THR A 64 12.02 -3.65 1.51
CA THR A 64 11.13 -4.81 1.69
C THR A 64 11.38 -5.86 0.61
N ARG A 65 11.54 -5.44 -0.64
CA ARG A 65 11.85 -6.33 -1.77
C ARG A 65 13.21 -7.00 -1.63
N ALA A 66 14.22 -6.25 -1.18
CA ALA A 66 15.55 -6.79 -0.89
C ALA A 66 15.52 -7.81 0.26
N ALA A 67 14.80 -7.50 1.35
CA ALA A 67 14.62 -8.41 2.47
C ALA A 67 13.89 -9.70 2.06
N ALA A 68 12.86 -9.59 1.20
CA ALA A 68 12.14 -10.75 0.67
C ALA A 68 13.06 -11.66 -0.15
N ARG A 69 13.87 -11.09 -1.06
CA ARG A 69 14.86 -11.83 -1.85
C ARG A 69 15.91 -12.52 -0.98
N GLN A 70 16.42 -11.82 0.03
CA GLN A 70 17.38 -12.42 0.95
C GLN A 70 16.75 -13.58 1.73
N THR A 71 15.50 -13.43 2.16
CA THR A 71 14.75 -14.49 2.84
C THR A 71 14.58 -15.71 1.94
N GLU A 72 14.22 -15.51 0.67
CA GLU A 72 14.09 -16.58 -0.33
C GLU A 72 15.42 -17.33 -0.51
N GLN A 73 16.54 -16.62 -0.62
CA GLN A 73 17.87 -17.24 -0.69
C GLN A 73 18.19 -18.08 0.55
N VAL A 74 17.89 -17.57 1.75
CA VAL A 74 18.13 -18.30 3.01
C VAL A 74 17.24 -19.55 3.10
N VAL A 75 15.98 -19.47 2.68
CA VAL A 75 15.07 -20.62 2.63
C VAL A 75 15.60 -21.68 1.67
N GLN A 76 16.06 -21.29 0.49
CA GLN A 76 16.63 -22.21 -0.49
C GLN A 76 17.87 -22.94 0.07
N LEU A 77 18.83 -22.19 0.62
CA LEU A 77 20.04 -22.76 1.23
C LEU A 77 19.71 -23.71 2.40
N THR A 78 18.69 -23.36 3.20
CA THR A 78 18.23 -24.21 4.30
C THR A 78 17.62 -25.50 3.77
N LEU A 79 16.81 -25.43 2.70
CA LEU A 79 16.23 -26.59 2.05
C LEU A 79 17.33 -27.49 1.47
N ASP A 80 18.35 -26.93 0.81
CA ASP A 80 19.49 -27.68 0.28
C ASP A 80 20.26 -28.40 1.39
N ALA A 81 20.51 -27.72 2.52
CA ALA A 81 21.18 -28.31 3.68
C ALA A 81 20.37 -29.46 4.30
N VAL A 82 19.06 -29.26 4.50
CA VAL A 82 18.18 -30.31 5.02
C VAL A 82 18.09 -31.47 4.05
N ASN A 83 17.95 -31.21 2.74
CA ASN A 83 17.88 -32.25 1.72
C ASN A 83 19.16 -33.10 1.67
N THR A 84 20.33 -32.45 1.81
CA THR A 84 21.61 -33.15 1.92
C THR A 84 21.61 -34.12 3.11
N ILE A 85 21.18 -33.66 4.29
CA ILE A 85 21.07 -34.50 5.49
C ILE A 85 20.08 -35.66 5.28
N LEU A 86 18.95 -35.40 4.61
CA LEU A 86 17.94 -36.43 4.36
C LEU A 86 18.47 -37.54 3.46
N ILE A 87 19.21 -37.18 2.41
CA ILE A 87 19.88 -38.10 1.48
C ILE A 87 20.95 -38.91 2.22
N GLU A 88 21.84 -38.25 2.96
CA GLU A 88 22.92 -38.93 3.70
C GLU A 88 22.40 -39.92 4.74
N ARG A 89 21.27 -39.61 5.39
CA ARG A 89 20.64 -40.48 6.39
C ARG A 89 19.72 -41.55 5.80
N GLY A 90 19.50 -41.54 4.48
CA GLY A 90 18.68 -42.54 3.79
C GLY A 90 17.18 -42.43 4.09
N TYR A 91 16.68 -41.24 4.43
CA TYR A 91 15.23 -41.04 4.58
C TYR A 91 14.57 -41.01 3.20
N THR A 92 13.67 -41.96 2.94
CA THR A 92 13.02 -42.16 1.63
C THR A 92 11.58 -41.69 1.57
N ALA A 93 10.97 -41.38 2.72
CA ALA A 93 9.58 -40.97 2.83
C ALA A 93 9.48 -39.53 3.36
N CYS A 94 8.65 -38.73 2.70
CA CYS A 94 8.25 -37.41 3.18
C CYS A 94 7.01 -37.56 4.08
N TYR A 95 7.11 -37.09 5.31
CA TYR A 95 5.99 -36.94 6.24
C TYR A 95 5.62 -35.45 6.31
N PRO A 96 4.54 -35.02 5.65
CA PRO A 96 4.15 -33.61 5.63
C PRO A 96 3.76 -33.12 7.03
N ALA A 97 4.35 -32.01 7.46
CA ALA A 97 4.14 -31.45 8.79
C ALA A 97 2.70 -30.95 9.04
N ASP A 98 1.91 -30.73 7.99
CA ASP A 98 0.50 -30.39 8.07
C ASP A 98 -0.40 -31.60 8.40
N ARG A 99 0.06 -32.82 8.09
CA ARG A 99 -0.67 -34.06 8.37
C ARG A 99 -0.20 -34.73 9.66
N GLU A 100 1.11 -34.78 9.87
CA GLU A 100 1.72 -35.43 11.03
C GLU A 100 2.82 -34.53 11.59
N PRO A 101 2.45 -33.48 12.35
CA PRO A 101 3.41 -32.56 12.94
C PRO A 101 4.20 -33.27 14.05
N SER A 102 5.52 -33.07 14.07
CA SER A 102 6.31 -33.54 15.20
C SER A 102 6.05 -32.66 16.44
N PRO A 103 6.18 -33.20 17.67
CA PRO A 103 6.01 -32.42 18.90
C PRO A 103 6.90 -31.17 18.96
N VAL A 104 8.08 -31.22 18.31
CA VAL A 104 9.01 -30.09 18.21
C VAL A 104 8.47 -28.99 17.30
N ILE A 105 7.87 -29.35 16.16
CA ILE A 105 7.25 -28.38 15.24
C ILE A 105 6.02 -27.75 15.89
N GLU A 106 5.20 -28.53 16.60
CA GLU A 106 4.07 -27.99 17.34
C GLU A 106 4.49 -26.96 18.40
N GLU A 107 5.52 -27.28 19.20
CA GLU A 107 6.03 -26.38 20.22
C GLU A 107 6.61 -25.10 19.59
N SER A 108 7.36 -25.23 18.50
CA SER A 108 7.89 -24.08 17.76
C SER A 108 6.77 -23.15 17.28
N GLN A 109 5.70 -23.70 16.70
CA GLN A 109 4.53 -22.91 16.28
C GLN A 109 3.81 -22.24 17.45
N ARG A 110 3.68 -22.93 18.60
CA ARG A 110 3.10 -22.34 19.83
C ARG A 110 3.92 -21.16 20.31
N GLN A 111 5.24 -21.29 20.36
CA GLN A 111 6.13 -20.19 20.79
C GLN A 111 6.06 -19.00 19.84
N TRP A 112 6.00 -19.25 18.53
CA TRP A 112 5.84 -18.21 17.53
C TRP A 112 4.51 -17.44 17.70
N LYS A 113 3.40 -18.15 17.89
CA LYS A 113 2.08 -17.55 18.16
C LYS A 113 2.11 -16.65 19.40
N ARG A 114 2.67 -17.13 20.51
CA ARG A 114 2.82 -16.36 21.75
C ARG A 114 3.65 -15.08 21.53
N LYS A 115 4.70 -15.16 20.73
CA LYS A 115 5.53 -13.98 20.39
C LYS A 115 4.71 -12.94 19.60
N LEU A 116 3.96 -13.37 18.58
CA LEU A 116 3.10 -12.49 17.79
C LEU A 116 2.01 -11.82 18.63
N GLU A 117 1.37 -12.58 19.52
CA GLU A 117 0.37 -12.06 20.45
C GLU A 117 0.96 -10.99 21.37
N ARG A 118 2.14 -11.24 21.93
CA ARG A 118 2.86 -10.27 22.76
C ARG A 118 3.21 -9.00 22.00
N GLU A 119 3.70 -9.13 20.76
CA GLU A 119 4.01 -7.97 19.92
C GLU A 119 2.76 -7.15 19.58
N LYS A 120 1.62 -7.81 19.34
CA LYS A 120 0.34 -7.15 19.12
C LYS A 120 -0.10 -6.37 20.37
N GLN A 121 -0.07 -7.01 21.55
CA GLN A 121 -0.41 -6.37 22.82
C GLN A 121 0.44 -5.12 23.07
N LEU A 122 1.77 -5.22 22.89
CA LEU A 122 2.68 -4.08 23.05
C LEU A 122 2.36 -2.91 22.10
N ARG A 123 1.90 -3.20 20.88
CA ARG A 123 1.48 -2.18 19.91
C ARG A 123 0.16 -1.54 20.34
N ASP A 124 -0.80 -2.33 20.80
CA ASP A 124 -2.11 -1.85 21.25
C ASP A 124 -1.98 -0.98 22.51
N ASP A 125 -1.15 -1.40 23.48
CA ASP A 125 -0.83 -0.62 24.68
C ASP A 125 -0.17 0.73 24.35
N ARG A 126 0.75 0.74 23.37
CA ARG A 126 1.40 1.97 22.90
C ARG A 126 0.38 2.94 22.29
N ARG A 127 -0.58 2.42 21.52
CA ARG A 127 -1.65 3.22 20.91
C ARG A 127 -2.61 3.79 21.95
N GLN A 128 -2.99 3.02 22.97
CA GLN A 128 -3.83 3.51 24.07
C GLN A 128 -3.13 4.62 24.88
N LYS A 129 -1.83 4.47 25.18
CA LYS A 129 -1.05 5.50 25.89
C LYS A 129 -0.92 6.81 25.11
N GLN A 130 -0.79 6.74 23.77
CA GLN A 130 -0.73 7.93 22.92
C GLN A 130 -2.10 8.59 22.71
N GLY A 131 -3.18 7.80 22.71
CA GLY A 131 -4.56 8.31 22.63
C GLY A 131 -5.12 8.87 23.95
N GLY A 132 -4.49 8.54 25.09
CA GLY A 132 -4.92 8.97 26.43
C GLY A 132 -4.45 10.38 26.86
N VAL A 133 -3.60 11.05 26.09
CA VAL A 133 -3.17 12.44 26.36
C VAL A 133 -4.18 13.44 25.76
N LYS A 134 -5.42 13.37 26.22
CA LYS A 134 -6.42 14.43 26.06
C LYS A 134 -7.39 14.38 27.25
N LYS A 135 -6.97 14.91 28.39
CA LYS A 135 -7.82 15.58 29.38
C LYS A 135 -7.02 16.65 30.08
#